data_AF-A0A820A160-F1
#
_entry.id   AF-A0A820A160-F1
#
_cell.length_a   1.000
_cell.length_b   1.000
_cell.length_c   1.000
_cell.angle_alpha   90.00
_cell.angle_beta   90.00
_cell.angle_gamma   90.00
#
_symmetry.space_group_name_H-M   'P 1'
#
loop_
_entity.id
_entity.type
_entity.pdbx_description
1 polymer ?
#
loop_
_entity_poly.entity_id
_entity_poly.type
_entity_poly.pdbx_seq_one_letter_code
_entity_poly.pdbx_strand_id
1 'polypeptide(L)'
;MLHSGDGTNIYGLRADQLFEIQAAFHQIDINHNGYITGEEMLQCLQRSGISSDWFEIQRILSRMDYNHDGRVSYDEYMKFMSCIYRGKLS
;
A
#
# COMPACT_ATOMS: atom_id res chain seq x y z
N MET A 1 -25.19 -14.60 -20.75
CA MET A 1 -24.90 -13.16 -20.92
C MET A 1 -24.72 -12.56 -19.54
N LEU A 2 -23.48 -12.34 -19.12
CA LEU A 2 -23.18 -11.61 -17.88
C LEU A 2 -23.07 -10.13 -18.27
N HIS A 3 -23.98 -9.31 -17.74
CA HIS A 3 -23.96 -7.87 -17.98
C HIS A 3 -22.75 -7.22 -17.30
N SER A 4 -22.14 -6.33 -18.06
CA SER A 4 -21.05 -5.42 -17.71
C SER A 4 -21.34 -4.65 -16.41
N GLY A 5 -20.50 -4.86 -15.41
CA GLY A 5 -20.43 -4.07 -14.19
C GLY A 5 -19.11 -4.43 -13.56
N ASP A 6 -18.09 -3.61 -13.83
CA ASP A 6 -16.70 -3.84 -13.42
C ASP A 6 -16.66 -4.28 -11.96
N GLY A 7 -16.29 -5.55 -11.71
CA GLY A 7 -16.31 -6.23 -10.42
C GLY A 7 -15.23 -5.70 -9.48
N THR A 8 -15.25 -4.39 -9.28
CA THR A 8 -14.28 -3.58 -8.57
C THR A 8 -14.87 -3.13 -7.25
N ASN A 9 -14.03 -3.04 -6.23
CA ASN A 9 -14.44 -2.60 -4.90
C ASN A 9 -14.60 -1.07 -4.82
N ILE A 10 -14.83 -0.54 -3.61
CA ILE A 10 -14.93 0.91 -3.35
C ILE A 10 -13.67 1.72 -3.72
N TYR A 11 -12.53 1.05 -3.89
CA TYR A 11 -11.27 1.64 -4.33
C TYR A 11 -11.07 1.53 -5.86
N GLY A 12 -12.02 0.95 -6.59
CA GLY A 12 -11.90 0.69 -8.03
C GLY A 12 -10.87 -0.38 -8.38
N LEU A 13 -10.53 -1.25 -7.41
CA LEU A 13 -9.60 -2.36 -7.57
C LEU A 13 -10.37 -3.66 -7.79
N ARG A 14 -9.86 -4.53 -8.66
CA ARG A 14 -10.37 -5.91 -8.80
C ARG A 14 -10.01 -6.75 -7.58
N ALA A 15 -10.67 -7.89 -7.42
CA ALA A 15 -10.45 -8.79 -6.29
C ALA A 15 -9.00 -9.29 -6.17
N ASP A 16 -8.36 -9.60 -7.29
CA ASP A 16 -6.93 -9.98 -7.38
C ASP A 16 -6.03 -8.87 -6.82
N GLN A 17 -6.20 -7.65 -7.33
CA GLN A 17 -5.40 -6.49 -6.93
C GLN A 17 -5.62 -6.13 -5.46
N LEU A 18 -6.88 -6.17 -5.01
CA LEU A 18 -7.23 -5.90 -3.61
C LEU A 18 -6.52 -6.88 -2.68
N PHE A 19 -6.53 -8.17 -3.02
CA PHE A 19 -5.89 -9.20 -2.23
C PHE A 19 -4.38 -8.99 -2.15
N GLU A 20 -3.71 -8.71 -3.27
CA GLU A 20 -2.27 -8.44 -3.30
C GLU A 20 -1.88 -7.22 -2.46
N ILE A 21 -2.65 -6.14 -2.58
CA ILE A 21 -2.41 -4.89 -1.83
C ILE A 21 -2.64 -5.12 -0.33
N GLN A 22 -3.71 -5.79 0.06
CA GLN A 22 -3.97 -6.13 1.47
C GLN A 22 -2.92 -7.07 2.05
N ALA A 23 -2.49 -8.07 1.29
CA ALA A 23 -1.45 -8.99 1.72
C ALA A 23 -0.12 -8.27 1.93
N ALA A 24 0.24 -7.34 1.04
CA ALA A 24 1.44 -6.52 1.19
C ALA A 24 1.37 -5.62 2.43
N PHE A 25 0.21 -5.01 2.72
CA PHE A 25 0.03 -4.22 3.95
C PHE A 25 0.30 -5.06 5.20
N HIS A 26 -0.30 -6.25 5.31
CA HIS A 26 -0.11 -7.13 6.46
C HIS A 26 1.31 -7.70 6.59
N GLN A 27 2.07 -7.79 5.50
CA GLN A 27 3.48 -8.20 5.57
C GLN A 27 4.38 -7.07 6.11
N ILE A 28 4.02 -5.83 5.83
CA ILE A 28 4.76 -4.66 6.29
C ILE A 28 4.39 -4.31 7.73
N ASP A 29 3.10 -4.33 8.09
CA ASP A 29 2.60 -4.09 9.45
C ASP A 29 2.94 -5.27 10.38
N ILE A 30 4.19 -5.29 10.86
CA ILE A 30 4.76 -6.37 11.67
C ILE A 30 4.10 -6.47 13.06
N ASN A 31 3.75 -5.33 13.66
CA ASN A 31 3.14 -5.30 14.99
C ASN A 31 1.60 -5.38 14.94
N HIS A 32 1.01 -5.39 13.75
CA HIS A 32 -0.43 -5.47 13.50
C HIS A 32 -1.23 -4.35 14.19
N ASN A 33 -0.65 -3.16 14.25
CA ASN A 33 -1.29 -2.00 14.86
C ASN A 33 -2.23 -1.25 13.89
N GLY A 34 -2.26 -1.64 12.61
CA GLY A 34 -3.06 -1.00 11.57
C GLY A 34 -2.39 0.21 10.91
N TYR A 35 -1.11 0.42 11.17
CA TYR A 35 -0.27 1.49 10.64
C TYR A 35 1.08 0.94 10.16
N ILE A 36 1.62 1.55 9.11
CA ILE A 36 2.97 1.27 8.63
C ILE A 36 3.87 2.42 9.03
N THR A 37 4.86 2.11 9.86
CA THR A 37 5.97 3.02 10.16
C THR A 37 7.14 2.81 9.21
N GLY A 38 8.07 3.77 9.17
CA GLY A 38 9.26 3.61 8.33
C GLY A 38 10.22 2.53 8.78
N GLU A 39 10.24 2.22 10.08
CA GLU A 39 11.01 1.12 10.61
C GLU A 39 10.45 -0.23 10.14
N GLU A 40 9.13 -0.38 10.16
CA GLU A 40 8.44 -1.58 9.67
C GLU A 40 8.61 -1.77 8.16
N MET A 41 8.48 -0.68 7.40
CA MET A 41 8.72 -0.70 5.96
C MET A 41 10.15 -1.10 5.62
N LEU A 42 11.15 -0.53 6.31
CA LEU A 42 12.55 -0.88 6.11
C LEU A 42 12.82 -2.36 6.42
N GLN A 43 12.31 -2.84 7.57
CA GLN A 43 12.46 -4.25 7.95
C GLN A 43 11.81 -5.18 6.92
N CYS A 44 10.62 -4.84 6.43
CA CYS A 44 9.94 -5.65 5.41
C CYS A 44 10.73 -5.71 4.10
N LEU A 45 11.26 -4.56 3.62
CA LEU A 45 12.06 -4.54 2.39
C LEU A 45 13.37 -5.34 2.54
N GLN A 46 14.05 -5.20 3.68
CA GLN A 46 15.24 -5.98 3.98
C GLN A 46 14.95 -7.48 4.02
N ARG A 47 13.83 -7.89 4.61
CA ARG A 47 13.38 -9.31 4.64
C ARG A 47 13.05 -9.84 3.24
N SER A 48 12.54 -8.99 2.36
CA SER A 48 12.29 -9.31 0.95
C SER A 48 13.55 -9.30 0.08
N GLY A 49 14.72 -9.00 0.66
CA GLY A 49 16.00 -8.91 -0.08
C GLY A 49 16.16 -7.63 -0.89
N ILE A 50 15.29 -6.64 -0.67
CA ILE A 50 15.35 -5.33 -1.32
C ILE A 50 16.18 -4.41 -0.42
N SER A 51 17.36 -4.02 -0.90
CA SER A 51 18.16 -2.99 -0.24
C SER A 51 17.54 -1.63 -0.53
N SER A 52 17.08 -0.94 0.50
CA SER A 52 16.56 0.42 0.41
C SER A 52 17.16 1.26 1.53
N ASP A 53 17.54 2.49 1.20
CA ASP A 53 18.07 3.44 2.18
C ASP A 53 16.94 4.13 2.94
N TRP A 54 17.23 4.56 4.17
CA TRP A 54 16.27 5.29 5.01
C TRP A 54 15.68 6.50 4.30
N PHE A 55 16.49 7.20 3.48
CA PHE A 55 16.02 8.35 2.72
C PHE A 55 14.95 7.98 1.67
N GLU A 56 15.08 6.84 1.01
CA GLU A 56 14.07 6.38 0.05
C GLU A 56 12.78 5.97 0.75
N ILE A 57 12.89 5.29 1.89
CA ILE A 57 11.76 4.92 2.74
C ILE A 57 10.99 6.16 3.17
N GLN A 58 11.68 7.16 3.73
CA GLN A 58 11.07 8.42 4.15
C GLN A 58 10.40 9.15 2.99
N ARG A 59 11.01 9.13 1.79
CA ARG A 59 10.41 9.74 0.60
C ARG A 59 9.12 9.02 0.17
N ILE A 60 9.09 7.69 0.25
CA ILE A 60 7.89 6.91 -0.10
C ILE A 60 6.80 7.10 0.95
N LEU A 61 7.15 7.03 2.24
CA LEU A 61 6.20 7.25 3.34
C LEU A 61 5.60 8.64 3.27
N SER A 62 6.41 9.69 3.13
CA SER A 62 5.92 11.07 3.03
C SER A 62 4.97 11.29 1.84
N ARG A 63 5.00 10.42 0.83
CA ARG A 63 4.08 10.45 -0.32
C ARG A 63 2.77 9.71 -0.05
N MET A 64 2.78 8.76 0.89
CA MET A 64 1.60 7.97 1.30
C MET A 64 0.91 8.57 2.54
N ASP A 65 1.69 9.16 3.45
CA ASP A 65 1.29 9.84 4.67
C ASP A 65 0.66 11.20 4.32
N TYR A 66 -0.67 11.21 4.17
CA TYR A 66 -1.44 12.38 3.75
C TYR A 66 -1.79 13.27 4.94
N ASN A 67 -2.01 12.66 6.11
CA ASN A 67 -2.30 13.39 7.34
C ASN A 67 -1.04 13.92 8.05
N HIS A 68 0.16 13.53 7.58
CA HIS A 68 1.47 13.90 8.11
C HIS A 68 1.66 13.52 9.58
N ASP A 69 1.11 12.37 10.00
CA ASP A 69 1.27 11.85 11.35
C ASP A 69 2.51 10.95 11.54
N GLY A 70 3.31 10.79 10.47
CA GLY A 70 4.58 10.06 10.48
C GLY A 70 4.42 8.55 10.32
N ARG A 71 3.20 8.08 10.06
CA ARG A 71 2.86 6.68 9.81
C ARG A 71 1.81 6.63 8.69
N VAL A 72 1.66 5.47 8.07
CA VAL A 72 0.68 5.30 6.99
C VAL A 72 -0.43 4.40 7.49
N SER A 73 -1.63 4.95 7.61
CA SER A 73 -2.81 4.16 7.96
C SER A 73 -3.24 3.25 6.82
N TYR A 74 -4.00 2.20 7.14
CA TYR A 74 -4.57 1.30 6.12
C TYR A 74 -5.35 2.05 5.02
N ASP A 75 -6.14 3.06 5.38
CA ASP A 75 -6.92 3.84 4.41
C ASP A 75 -6.02 4.66 3.47
N GLU A 76 -4.97 5.30 4.00
CA GLU A 76 -3.99 6.05 3.21
C GLU A 76 -3.22 5.15 2.25
N TYR A 77 -2.80 3.98 2.74
CA TYR A 77 -2.17 2.96 1.92
C TYR A 77 -3.06 2.50 0.77
N MET A 78 -4.32 2.16 1.06
CA MET A 78 -5.30 1.72 0.06
C MET A 78 -5.60 2.82 -0.98
N LYS A 79 -5.75 4.07 -0.54
CA LYS A 79 -5.94 5.22 -1.44
C LYS A 79 -4.73 5.43 -2.35
N PHE A 80 -3.51 5.36 -1.80
CA PHE A 80 -2.30 5.50 -2.59
C PHE A 80 -2.18 4.38 -3.62
N MET A 81 -2.34 3.12 -3.20
CA MET A 81 -2.23 1.97 -4.10
C MET A 81 -3.32 2.00 -5.16
N SER A 82 -4.59 2.22 -4.80
CA SER A 82 -5.67 2.34 -5.78
C SER A 82 -5.39 3.40 -6.86
N CYS A 83 -4.79 4.54 -6.49
CA CYS A 83 -4.38 5.56 -7.44
C CYS A 83 -3.30 5.04 -8.42
N ILE A 84 -2.28 4.35 -7.93
CA ILE A 84 -1.21 3.78 -8.76
C ILE A 84 -1.74 2.71 -9.72
N TYR A 85 -2.60 1.80 -9.24
CA TYR A 85 -3.13 0.72 -10.07
C TYR A 85 -4.15 1.22 -11.12
N ARG A 86 -4.87 2.30 -10.84
CA ARG A 86 -5.75 2.96 -11.82
C ARG A 86 -4.97 3.76 -12.88
N GLY A 87 -3.82 4.32 -12.52
CA GLY A 87 -2.98 5.09 -13.45
C GLY A 87 -2.15 4.27 -14.44
N LYS A 88 -1.93 2.97 -14.19
CA LYS A 88 -1.19 2.06 -15.09
C LYS A 88 -1.94 1.64 -16.36
N LEU A 89 -3.14 2.17 -16.62
CA LEU A 89 -4.01 1.86 -17.76
C LEU A 89 -4.24 3.04 -18.73
N SER A 90 -3.29 3.98 -18.82
CA SER A 90 -3.31 5.03 -19.86
C SER A 90 -2.34 4.72 -20.99
#